data_AF-A0A1I4DGJ2-F1
#
_entry.id   AF-A0A1I4DGJ2-F1
#
_cell.length_a   1.000
_cell.length_b   1.000
_cell.length_c   1.000
_cell.angle_alpha   90.00
_cell.angle_beta   90.00
_cell.angle_gamma   90.00
#
_symmetry.space_group_name_H-M   'P 1'
#
loop_
_entity.id
_entity.type
_entity.pdbx_description
1 polymer ?
#
loop_
_entity_poly.entity_id
_entity_poly.type
_entity_poly.pdbx_seq_one_letter_code
_entity_poly.pdbx_strand_id
1 'polypeptide(L)' 'MQRRKFGREFKIEAVRLVRERGVSVAQAARDLDVHETMLHR' A
#
# COMPACT_ATOMS: atom_id res chain seq x y z
N MET A 1 11.35 8.28 -17.50
CA MET A 1 10.62 8.09 -16.22
C MET A 1 10.39 6.60 -16.02
N GLN A 2 11.06 5.96 -15.05
CA GLN A 2 10.96 4.51 -14.82
C GLN A 2 9.80 4.23 -13.84
N ARG A 3 8.83 3.40 -14.23
CA ARG A 3 7.70 3.05 -13.38
C ARG A 3 8.16 2.09 -12.29
N ARG A 4 8.06 2.48 -11.01
CA ARG A 4 8.30 1.58 -9.87
C ARG A 4 7.41 0.34 -10.02
N LYS A 5 8.02 -0.85 -10.01
CA LYS A 5 7.31 -2.13 -9.98
C LYS A 5 7.30 -2.61 -8.53
N PHE A 6 6.11 -2.76 -7.97
CA PHE A 6 5.94 -3.33 -6.65
C PHE A 6 5.70 -4.84 -6.76
N GLY A 7 6.43 -5.60 -5.95
CA GLY A 7 6.29 -7.05 -5.86
C GLY A 7 5.04 -7.49 -5.11
N ARG A 8 4.79 -8.80 -5.08
CA ARG A 8 3.66 -9.39 -4.35
C ARG A 8 3.71 -9.09 -2.84
N GLU A 9 4.90 -9.12 -2.24
CA GLU A 9 5.08 -8.82 -0.81
C GLU A 9 4.61 -7.42 -0.44
N PHE A 10 4.88 -6.44 -1.30
CA PHE A 10 4.42 -5.07 -1.10
C PHE A 10 2.89 -4.97 -0.99
N LYS A 11 2.17 -5.68 -1.86
CA LYS A 11 0.70 -5.71 -1.81
C LYS A 11 0.17 -6.40 -0.56
N ILE A 12 0.85 -7.43 -0.08
CA ILE A 12 0.44 -8.17 1.13
C ILE A 12 0.62 -7.28 2.37
N GLU A 13 1.75 -6.62 2.51
CA GLU A 13 2.01 -5.67 3.60
C GLU A 13 0.97 -4.54 3.64
N ALA A 14 0.62 -3.98 2.49
CA ALA A 14 -0.42 -2.95 2.42
C ALA A 14 -1.79 -3.43 2.91
N VAL A 15 -2.19 -4.64 2.52
CA VAL A 15 -3.45 -5.24 2.96
C VAL A 15 -3.41 -5.57 4.46
N ARG A 16 -2.26 -6.00 4.99
CA ARG A 16 -2.09 -6.24 6.43
C ARG A 16 -2.19 -4.96 7.25
N LEU A 17 -1.57 -3.87 6.81
CA LEU A 17 -1.71 -2.58 7.49
C LEU A 17 -3.18 -2.19 7.65
N VAL A 18 -3.96 -2.24 6.56
CA VAL A 18 -5.38 -1.89 6.60
C VAL A 18 -6.21 -2.85 7.45
N ARG A 19 -5.99 -4.17 7.31
CA ARG A 19 -6.83 -5.19 7.98
C ARG A 19 -6.47 -5.45 9.43
N GLU A 20 -5.18 -5.49 9.77
CA GLU A 20 -4.70 -5.89 11.10
C GLU A 20 -4.55 -4.68 12.02
N ARG A 21 -4.12 -3.52 11.49
CA ARG A 21 -3.97 -2.30 12.29
C ARG A 21 -5.19 -1.38 12.22
N GLY A 22 -6.16 -1.69 11.35
CA GLY A 22 -7.38 -0.88 11.18
C GLY A 22 -7.12 0.54 10.65
N VAL A 23 -5.95 0.78 10.06
CA VAL A 23 -5.61 2.10 9.53
C VAL A 23 -6.30 2.34 8.18
N SER A 24 -6.61 3.60 7.90
CA SER A 24 -7.22 3.98 6.62
C SER A 24 -6.26 3.71 5.45
N VAL A 25 -6.81 3.53 4.25
CA VAL A 25 -6.02 3.37 3.02
C VAL A 25 -5.07 4.56 2.82
N ALA A 26 -5.53 5.77 3.17
CA ALA A 26 -4.75 6.99 3.11
C ALA A 26 -3.55 6.98 4.06
N GLN A 27 -3.69 6.38 5.24
CA GLN A 27 -2.58 6.22 6.18
C GLN A 27 -1.61 5.15 5.71
N ALA A 28 -2.11 3.99 5.30
CA ALA A 28 -1.28 2.90 4.77
C ALA A 28 -0.46 3.34 3.55
N ALA A 29 -1.03 4.19 2.68
CA ALA A 29 -0.34 4.74 1.53
C ALA A 29 0.83 5.66 1.94
N ARG A 30 0.66 6.48 2.98
CA ARG A 30 1.74 7.32 3.55
C ARG A 30 2.83 6.48 4.20
N ASP A 31 2.44 5.48 4.99
CA ASP A 31 3.39 4.60 5.68
C ASP A 31 4.25 3.80 4.70
N LEU A 32 3.70 3.46 3.53
CA LEU A 32 4.37 2.70 2.48
C LEU A 32 5.02 3.56 1.37
N ASP A 33 4.97 4.89 1.49
CA ASP A 33 5.46 5.83 0.46
C ASP A 33 4.91 5.53 -0.95
N VAL A 34 3.59 5.28 -1.04
CA VAL A 34 2.90 5.03 -2.31
C VAL A 34 1.64 5.84 -2.46
N HIS A 35 1.14 5.89 -3.70
CA HIS A 35 -0.12 6.52 -4.01
C HIS A 35 -1.29 5.61 -3.63
N GLU A 36 -2.36 6.17 -3.04
CA GLU A 36 -3.54 5.43 -2.54
C GLU A 36 -4.22 4.55 -3.62
N THR A 37 -4.15 4.97 -4.89
CA THR A 37 -4.69 4.22 -6.03
C THR A 37 -3.98 2.88 -6.26
N MET A 38 -2.77 2.72 -5.73
CA MET A 38 -2.03 1.46 -5.79
C MET A 38 -2.55 0.42 -4.78
N LEU A 39 -3.26 0.88 -3.73
CA LEU A 39 -3.86 0.02 -2.71
C LEU A 39 -5.31 -0.37 -3.04
N HIS A 40 -5.94 0.35 -3.97
CA HIS A 40 -7.28 0.05 -4.49
C HIS A 40 -7.31 -0.97 -5.63
N ARG A 41 -6.15 -1.39 -6.18
CA ARG A 41 -6.03 -2.23 -7.38
C ARG A 41 -5.32 -3.56 -7.14
#